data_AF-A0A952LAG2-F1
#
_entry.id   AF-A0A952LAG2-F1
#
_cell.length_a   1.000
_cell.length_b   1.000
_cell.length_c   1.000
_cell.angle_alpha   90.00
_cell.angle_beta   90.00
_cell.angle_gamma   90.00
#
_symmetry.space_group_name_H-M   'P 1'
#
loop_
_entity.id
_entity.type
_entity.pdbx_description
1 polymer ?
#
loop_
_entity_poly.entity_id
_entity_poly.type
_entity_poly.pdbx_seq_one_letter_code
_entity_poly.pdbx_strand_id
1 'polypeptide(L)'
;MPVLSARPPWRETFASLRVPNYRRFAASNLVANTAVWMQRIAMDWLVLQLSGSVAAVGVTVFMQFTPMLLFGLWGGVIADRNSKQRLLVITQSCAAGLAGLLAVLTLTGVIEVWHV
;
A
#
# COMPACT_ATOMS: atom_id res chain seq x y z
N MET A 1 19.20 23.95 -6.16
CA MET A 1 18.48 23.18 -7.20
C MET A 1 18.31 24.11 -8.40
N PRO A 2 18.68 23.71 -9.63
CA PRO A 2 18.46 24.57 -10.79
C PRO A 2 16.96 24.64 -11.05
N VAL A 3 16.40 25.85 -10.97
CA VAL A 3 15.01 26.11 -11.36
C VAL A 3 14.96 26.02 -12.88
N LEU A 4 14.31 25.00 -13.42
CA LEU A 4 14.11 24.85 -14.85
C LEU A 4 13.24 26.01 -15.34
N SER A 5 13.84 26.94 -16.08
CA SER A 5 13.22 28.16 -16.60
C SER A 5 12.32 27.92 -17.83
N ALA A 6 12.35 26.72 -18.41
CA ALA A 6 11.54 26.33 -19.56
C ALA A 6 10.91 24.94 -19.34
N ARG A 7 9.71 24.71 -19.90
CA ARG A 7 9.07 23.38 -19.90
C ARG A 7 9.97 22.40 -20.67
N PRO A 8 10.39 21.28 -20.06
CA PRO A 8 11.20 20.30 -20.77
C PRO A 8 10.42 19.73 -21.97
N PRO A 9 11.09 19.48 -23.10
CA PRO A 9 10.46 18.88 -24.27
C PRO A 9 9.94 17.46 -23.92
N TRP A 10 8.88 16.99 -24.59
CA TRP A 10 8.25 15.69 -24.30
C TRP A 10 9.23 14.49 -24.29
N ARG A 11 10.35 14.61 -25.03
CA ARG A 11 11.44 13.64 -25.08
C ARG A 11 12.19 13.49 -23.74
N GLU A 12 12.10 14.47 -22.86
CA GLU A 12 12.71 14.49 -21.53
C GLU A 12 11.75 14.08 -20.41
N THR A 13 10.48 13.78 -20.72
CA THR A 13 9.48 13.33 -19.73
C THR A 13 9.97 12.15 -18.88
N PHE A 14 10.75 11.25 -19.48
CA PHE A 14 11.32 10.07 -18.83
C PHE A 14 12.81 10.20 -18.48
N ALA A 15 13.35 11.43 -18.43
CA ALA A 15 14.74 11.67 -18.09
C ALA A 15 15.11 11.10 -16.70
N SER A 16 14.16 11.05 -15.76
CA SER A 16 14.34 10.46 -14.43
C SER A 16 14.64 8.95 -14.47
N LEU A 17 14.12 8.21 -15.46
CA LEU A 17 14.39 6.77 -15.63
C LEU A 17 15.82 6.48 -16.13
N ARG A 18 16.58 7.51 -16.55
CA ARG A 18 18.01 7.35 -16.87
C ARG A 18 18.86 7.12 -15.62
N VAL A 19 18.39 7.52 -14.44
CA VAL A 19 19.10 7.31 -13.18
C VAL A 19 18.89 5.87 -12.71
N PRO A 20 19.94 5.03 -12.58
CA PRO A 20 19.79 3.60 -12.31
C PRO A 20 19.02 3.29 -11.03
N ASN A 21 19.28 4.04 -9.95
CA ASN A 21 18.60 3.86 -8.67
C ASN A 21 17.12 4.24 -8.76
N TYR A 22 16.81 5.34 -9.45
CA TYR A 22 15.42 5.78 -9.63
C TYR A 22 14.64 4.81 -10.51
N ARG A 23 15.25 4.26 -11.57
CA ARG A 23 14.59 3.26 -12.42
C ARG A 23 14.18 2.00 -11.65
N ARG A 24 15.06 1.49 -10.77
CA ARG A 24 14.74 0.36 -9.89
C ARG A 24 13.59 0.70 -8.95
N PHE A 25 13.67 1.85 -8.29
CA PHE A 25 12.62 2.34 -7.41
C PHE A 25 11.27 2.48 -8.14
N ALA A 26 11.26 3.12 -9.31
CA ALA A 26 10.04 3.33 -10.09
C ALA A 26 9.40 2.00 -10.53
N ALA A 27 10.20 1.05 -11.03
CA ALA A 27 9.71 -0.27 -11.42
C ALA A 27 9.15 -1.04 -10.20
N SER A 28 9.88 -1.08 -9.08
CA SER A 28 9.41 -1.71 -7.85
C SER A 28 8.15 -1.04 -7.31
N ASN A 29 8.06 0.28 -7.36
CA ASN A 29 6.91 1.04 -6.89
C ASN A 29 5.66 0.78 -7.75
N LEU A 30 5.81 0.67 -9.07
CA LEU A 30 4.69 0.32 -9.97
C LEU A 30 4.13 -1.06 -9.63
N VAL A 31 5.00 -2.05 -9.43
CA VAL A 31 4.59 -3.42 -9.05
C VAL A 31 3.95 -3.41 -7.67
N ALA A 32 4.58 -2.77 -6.69
CA ALA A 32 4.09 -2.71 -5.32
C ALA A 32 2.72 -2.01 -5.23
N ASN A 33 2.55 -0.89 -5.92
CA ASN A 33 1.28 -0.15 -5.90
C ASN A 33 0.16 -0.98 -6.52
N THR A 34 0.43 -1.61 -7.66
CA THR A 34 -0.53 -2.53 -8.31
C THR A 34 -0.91 -3.68 -7.37
N ALA A 35 0.07 -4.31 -6.72
CA ALA A 35 -0.17 -5.40 -5.78
C ALA A 35 -1.07 -4.99 -4.60
N VAL A 36 -0.85 -3.79 -4.04
CA VAL A 36 -1.69 -3.26 -2.96
C VAL A 36 -3.14 -3.06 -3.41
N TRP A 37 -3.35 -2.52 -4.62
CA TRP A 37 -4.72 -2.35 -5.15
C TRP A 37 -5.40 -3.69 -5.43
N MET A 38 -4.67 -4.66 -5.98
CA MET A 38 -5.18 -6.02 -6.18
C MET A 38 -5.55 -6.69 -4.85
N GLN A 39 -4.69 -6.57 -3.83
CA GLN A 39 -4.97 -7.10 -2.50
C GLN A 39 -6.23 -6.48 -1.89
N ARG A 40 -6.42 -5.18 -2.05
CA ARG A 40 -7.60 -4.47 -1.54
C ARG A 40 -8.90 -4.98 -2.17
N ILE A 41 -8.92 -5.12 -3.50
CA ILE A 41 -10.07 -5.68 -4.22
C ILE A 41 -10.33 -7.12 -3.78
N ALA A 42 -9.27 -7.92 -3.62
CA ALA A 42 -9.39 -9.31 -3.18
C ALA A 42 -9.96 -9.42 -1.75
N MET A 43 -9.55 -8.56 -0.82
CA MET A 43 -10.10 -8.51 0.54
C MET A 43 -11.58 -8.14 0.53
N ASP A 44 -11.96 -7.07 -0.16
CA ASP A 44 -13.36 -6.63 -0.23
C ASP A 44 -14.25 -7.71 -0.86
N TRP A 45 -13.75 -8.39 -1.89
CA TRP A 45 -14.42 -9.52 -2.53
C TRP A 45 -14.54 -10.74 -1.62
N LEU A 46 -13.49 -11.06 -0.85
CA LEU A 46 -13.48 -12.17 0.10
C LEU A 46 -14.52 -11.94 1.22
N VAL A 47 -14.60 -10.72 1.76
CA VAL A 47 -15.63 -10.36 2.75
C VAL A 47 -17.02 -10.50 2.15
N LEU A 48 -17.22 -10.09 0.90
CA LEU A 48 -18.51 -10.27 0.22
C LEU A 48 -18.88 -11.75 0.07
N GLN A 49 -17.93 -12.60 -0.32
CA GLN A 49 -18.17 -14.04 -0.44
C GLN A 49 -18.49 -14.71 0.90
N LEU A 50 -17.78 -14.33 1.98
CA LEU A 50 -17.96 -14.93 3.30
C LEU A 50 -19.21 -14.41 4.02
N SER A 51 -19.53 -13.12 3.90
CA SER A 51 -20.64 -12.49 4.62
C SER A 51 -21.96 -12.48 3.85
N GLY A 52 -21.92 -12.55 2.51
CA GLY A 52 -23.08 -12.34 1.63
C GLY A 52 -23.69 -10.93 1.71
N SER A 53 -23.06 -9.99 2.43
CA SER A 53 -23.64 -8.69 2.77
C SER A 53 -22.76 -7.54 2.31
N VAL A 54 -23.33 -6.66 1.49
CA VAL A 54 -22.66 -5.41 1.05
C VAL A 54 -22.41 -4.47 2.24
N ALA A 55 -23.25 -4.52 3.28
CA ALA A 55 -23.06 -3.71 4.48
C ALA A 55 -21.79 -4.13 5.25
N ALA A 56 -21.49 -5.43 5.30
CA ALA A 56 -20.26 -5.93 5.94
C ALA A 56 -19.01 -5.43 5.21
N VAL A 57 -19.01 -5.42 3.87
CA VAL A 57 -17.93 -4.81 3.08
C VAL A 57 -17.76 -3.33 3.42
N GLY A 58 -18.87 -2.58 3.56
CA GLY A 58 -18.83 -1.18 3.98
C GLY A 58 -18.18 -0.97 5.35
N VAL A 59 -18.46 -1.84 6.32
CA VAL A 59 -17.83 -1.83 7.65
C VAL A 59 -16.34 -2.15 7.55
N THR A 60 -15.94 -3.15 6.77
CA THR A 60 -14.53 -3.48 6.56
C THR A 60 -13.77 -2.29 5.94
N VAL A 61 -14.34 -1.61 4.94
CA VAL A 61 -13.74 -0.41 4.36
C VAL A 61 -13.60 0.71 5.39
N PHE A 62 -14.60 0.92 6.24
CA PHE A 62 -14.51 1.88 7.34
C PHE A 62 -13.38 1.53 8.32
N MET A 63 -13.26 0.25 8.69
CA MET A 63 -12.19 -0.22 9.57
C MET A 63 -10.80 -0.05 8.94
N GLN A 64 -10.65 -0.22 7.63
CA GLN A 64 -9.38 0.02 6.93
C GLN A 64 -8.89 1.48 7.06
N PHE A 65 -9.80 2.46 7.07
CA PHE A 65 -9.44 3.88 7.19
C PHE A 65 -9.36 4.38 8.64
N THR A 66 -9.95 3.66 9.59
CA THR A 66 -10.00 4.05 11.00
C THR A 66 -8.61 4.29 11.61
N PRO A 67 -7.59 3.41 11.42
CA PRO A 67 -6.25 3.64 11.94
C PRO A 67 -5.62 4.92 11.40
N MET A 68 -5.82 5.21 10.12
CA MET A 68 -5.29 6.43 9.50
C MET A 68 -5.96 7.68 10.08
N LEU A 69 -7.26 7.61 10.37
CA LEU A 69 -8.03 8.71 10.94
C LEU A 69 -7.63 9.00 12.39
N LEU A 70 -7.38 7.96 13.19
CA LEU A 70 -6.99 8.08 14.60
C LEU A 70 -5.50 8.39 14.78
N PHE A 71 -4.63 7.74 14.01
CA PHE A 71 -3.19 7.77 14.22
C PHE A 71 -2.41 8.54 13.14
N GLY A 72 -3.08 9.11 12.13
CA GLY A 72 -2.40 9.82 11.02
C GLY A 72 -1.50 10.96 11.49
N LEU A 73 -1.96 11.78 12.44
CA LEU A 73 -1.17 12.88 13.01
C LEU A 73 0.08 12.36 13.73
N TRP A 74 -0.07 11.29 14.51
CA TRP A 74 1.02 10.68 15.27
C TRP A 74 2.02 10.00 14.33
N GLY A 75 1.51 9.34 13.28
CA GLY A 75 2.30 8.74 12.22
C GLY A 75 3.22 9.75 11.53
N GLY A 76 2.72 10.97 11.27
CA GLY A 76 3.53 12.07 10.74
C GLY A 76 4.68 12.48 11.66
N VAL A 77 4.40 12.66 12.96
CA VAL A 77 5.43 13.00 13.96
C VAL A 77 6.50 11.90 14.07
N ILE A 78 6.09 10.63 14.01
CA ILE A 78 7.01 9.48 14.02
C ILE A 78 7.83 9.46 12.72
N ALA A 79 7.22 9.78 11.57
CA ALA A 79 7.90 9.83 10.28
C ALA A 79 8.96 10.94 10.19
N ASP A 80 8.72 12.06 10.83
CA ASP A 80 9.67 13.18 10.83
C ASP A 80 10.86 12.96 11.78
N ARG A 81 10.66 12.19 12.87
CA ARG A 81 11.70 11.94 13.87
C ARG A 81 12.62 10.76 13.55
N ASN A 82 12.19 9.85 12.69
CA ASN A 82 12.92 8.62 12.39
C ASN A 82 13.50 8.64 10.97
N SER A 83 14.46 7.75 10.70
CA SER A 83 14.97 7.58 9.35
C SER A 83 13.89 7.01 8.42
N LYS A 84 13.51 7.81 7.42
CA LYS A 84 12.45 7.48 6.45
C LYS A 84 12.65 6.11 5.81
N GLN A 85 13.90 5.74 5.51
CA GLN A 85 14.23 4.45 4.92
C GLN A 85 13.95 3.27 5.86
N ARG A 86 14.28 3.40 7.16
CA ARG A 86 14.04 2.32 8.13
C ARG A 86 12.56 2.15 8.42
N LEU A 87 11.84 3.26 8.58
CA LEU A 87 10.38 3.23 8.73
C LEU A 87 9.71 2.56 7.54
N LEU A 88 10.07 2.94 6.32
CA LEU A 88 9.51 2.37 5.10
C LEU A 88 9.76 0.86 5.01
N VAL A 89 10.97 0.40 5.33
CA VAL A 89 11.29 -1.03 5.33
C VAL A 89 10.44 -1.77 6.38
N ILE A 90 10.34 -1.25 7.60
CA ILE A 90 9.55 -1.89 8.67
C ILE A 90 8.08 -1.98 8.27
N THR A 91 7.46 -0.88 7.83
CA THR A 91 6.03 -0.87 7.47
C THR A 91 5.75 -1.77 6.28
N GLN A 92 6.59 -1.74 5.25
CA GLN A 92 6.43 -2.62 4.09
C GLN A 92 6.64 -4.09 4.44
N SER A 93 7.60 -4.43 5.31
CA SER A 93 7.79 -5.80 5.79
C SER A 93 6.62 -6.29 6.64
N CYS A 94 6.09 -5.45 7.53
CA CYS A 94 4.89 -5.78 8.30
C CYS A 94 3.68 -6.00 7.38
N ALA A 95 3.45 -5.11 6.40
CA ALA A 95 2.36 -5.24 5.44
C ALA A 95 2.49 -6.53 4.61
N ALA A 96 3.68 -6.85 4.12
CA ALA A 96 3.94 -8.09 3.40
C ALA A 96 3.72 -9.33 4.28
N GLY A 97 4.13 -9.28 5.56
CA GLY A 97 3.89 -10.35 6.52
C GLY A 97 2.40 -10.60 6.78
N LEU A 98 1.62 -9.54 6.99
CA LEU A 98 0.16 -9.63 7.16
C LEU A 98 -0.53 -10.17 5.90
N ALA A 99 -0.13 -9.69 4.72
CA ALA A 99 -0.64 -10.21 3.45
C ALA A 99 -0.32 -11.70 3.26
N GLY A 100 0.90 -12.13 3.64
CA GLY A 100 1.30 -13.53 3.62
C GLY A 100 0.50 -14.39 4.59
N LEU A 101 0.27 -13.91 5.82
CA LEU A 101 -0.57 -14.59 6.81
C LEU A 101 -2.00 -14.76 6.28
N LEU A 102 -2.58 -13.70 5.73
CA LEU A 102 -3.91 -13.75 5.13
C LEU A 102 -3.96 -14.76 3.99
N ALA A 103 -2.98 -14.77 3.11
CA ALA A 103 -2.90 -15.74 2.01
C ALA A 103 -2.87 -17.18 2.53
N VAL A 104 -2.12 -17.46 3.59
CA VAL A 104 -2.10 -18.79 4.24
C VAL A 104 -3.46 -19.14 4.83
N LEU A 105 -4.12 -18.22 5.53
CA LEU A 105 -5.45 -18.42 6.09
C LEU A 105 -6.50 -18.69 4.99
N THR A 106 -6.44 -17.96 3.88
CA THR A 106 -7.33 -18.17 2.73
C THR A 106 -7.10 -19.54 2.08
N LEU A 107 -5.85 -19.93 1.86
CA LEU A 107 -5.50 -21.20 1.22
C LEU A 107 -5.81 -22.42 2.10
N THR A 108 -5.77 -22.25 3.43
CA THR A 108 -6.10 -23.31 4.39
C THR A 108 -7.60 -23.43 4.67
N GLY A 109 -8.42 -22.48 4.18
CA GLY A 109 -9.87 -22.50 4.32
C GLY A 109 -10.38 -22.17 5.73
N VAL A 110 -9.50 -21.70 6.63
CA VAL A 110 -9.85 -21.30 8.02
C VAL A 110 -10.22 -19.81 8.07
N ILE A 111 -10.33 -19.15 6.92
CA ILE A 111 -10.59 -17.72 6.88
C ILE A 111 -12.03 -17.39 7.26
N GLU A 112 -12.16 -16.38 8.11
CA GLU A 112 -13.43 -15.89 8.63
C GLU A 112 -13.44 -14.37 8.48
N VAL A 113 -14.63 -13.76 8.49
CA VAL A 113 -14.80 -12.33 8.17
C VAL A 113 -13.98 -11.41 9.08
N TRP A 114 -13.77 -11.80 10.35
CA TRP A 114 -12.99 -11.01 11.31
C TRP A 114 -11.47 -11.09 11.13
N HIS A 115 -10.97 -11.99 10.29
CA HIS A 115 -9.55 -12.06 9.94
C HIS A 115 -9.16 -11.06 8.85
N VAL A 116 -10.14 -10.40 8.22
CA VAL A 116 -9.98 -9.41 7.14
C VAL A 116 -10.20 -7.99 7.67
#